data_AF-A0A0M4Q8Z7-F1
#
_entry.id   AF-A0A0M4Q8Z7-F1
#
_cell.length_a   1.000
_cell.length_b   1.000
_cell.length_c   1.000
_cell.angle_alpha   90.00
_cell.angle_beta   90.00
_cell.angle_gamma   90.00
#
_symmetry.space_group_name_H-M   'P 1'
#
loop_
_entity.id
_entity.type
_entity.pdbx_description
1 polymer ?
#
loop_
_entity_poly.entity_id
_entity_poly.type
_entity_poly.pdbx_seq_one_letter_code
_entity_poly.pdbx_strand_id
1 'polypeptide(L)' 'MDIEEVVSDVLGVGRWEVVAETGLDRLENWDSSRHIQIIVRLQEVFHVSFSVAEMKRMSSVPAMYTVLREKGAVA' A
#
# COMPACT_ATOMS: atom_id res chain seq x y z
N MET A 1 -4.60 -9.17 7.83
CA MET A 1 -4.82 -8.51 6.54
C MET A 1 -3.45 -8.27 5.94
N ASP A 2 -3.19 -8.69 4.70
CA ASP A 2 -1.92 -8.40 4.01
C ASP A 2 -2.00 -7.10 3.19
N ILE A 3 -0.88 -6.72 2.56
CA ILE A 3 -0.82 -5.45 1.81
C ILE A 3 -1.75 -5.50 0.60
N GLU A 4 -1.81 -6.65 -0.07
CA GLU A 4 -2.64 -6.91 -1.24
C GLU A 4 -4.13 -6.78 -0.92
N GLU A 5 -4.58 -7.30 0.24
CA GLU A 5 -5.94 -7.11 0.74
C GLU A 5 -6.25 -5.63 1.00
N VAL A 6 -5.33 -4.88 1.64
CA VAL A 6 -5.54 -3.44 1.88
C VAL A 6 -5.71 -2.68 0.55
N VAL A 7 -4.84 -2.96 -0.43
CA VAL A 7 -4.90 -2.32 -1.74
C VAL A 7 -6.19 -2.70 -2.49
N SER A 8 -6.55 -3.99 -2.48
CA SER A 8 -7.77 -4.52 -3.10
C SER A 8 -9.02 -3.85 -2.53
N ASP A 9 -9.10 -3.73 -1.20
CA ASP A 9 -10.23 -3.11 -0.49
C ASP A 9 -10.38 -1.63 -0.85
N VAL A 10 -9.28 -0.87 -0.85
CA VAL A 10 -9.32 0.58 -1.15
C VAL A 10 -9.57 0.85 -2.63
N LEU A 11 -9.01 0.04 -3.52
CA LEU A 11 -9.21 0.17 -4.96
C LEU A 11 -10.56 -0.42 -5.41
N GLY A 12 -11.20 -1.27 -4.61
CA GLY A 12 -12.45 -1.94 -4.98
C GLY A 12 -12.26 -2.88 -6.17
N VAL A 13 -11.07 -3.44 -6.30
CA VAL A 13 -10.67 -4.40 -7.34
C VAL A 13 -10.57 -5.79 -6.73
N GLY A 14 -10.63 -6.84 -7.55
CA GLY A 14 -10.40 -8.19 -7.07
C GLY A 14 -8.98 -8.37 -6.54
N ARG A 15 -8.81 -9.14 -5.45
CA ARG A 15 -7.47 -9.46 -4.92
C ARG A 15 -6.53 -10.05 -5.97
N TRP A 16 -7.07 -10.80 -6.93
CA TRP A 16 -6.31 -11.40 -8.03
C TRP A 16 -5.75 -10.36 -9.02
N GLU A 17 -6.22 -9.11 -8.98
CA GLU A 17 -5.70 -7.98 -9.77
C GLU A 17 -4.52 -7.29 -9.08
N VAL A 18 -4.38 -7.45 -7.76
CA VAL A 18 -3.26 -6.93 -6.97
C VAL A 18 -2.15 -7.97 -6.94
N VAL A 19 -1.28 -7.93 -7.94
CA VAL A 19 -0.10 -8.79 -8.02
C VAL A 19 1.09 -8.14 -7.32
N ALA A 20 2.13 -8.93 -7.06
CA ALA A 20 3.32 -8.48 -6.33
C ALA A 20 3.99 -7.23 -6.94
N GLU A 21 3.82 -6.97 -8.23
CA GLU A 21 4.41 -5.81 -8.93
C GLU A 21 3.45 -4.63 -9.08
N THR A 22 2.23 -4.72 -8.55
CA THR A 22 1.22 -3.69 -8.73
C THR A 22 1.65 -2.37 -8.07
N GLY A 23 1.71 -1.31 -8.88
CA GLY A 23 1.92 0.06 -8.44
C GLY A 23 0.94 1.04 -9.08
N LEU A 24 1.14 2.32 -8.76
CA LEU A 24 0.39 3.46 -9.31
C LEU A 24 0.30 3.47 -10.84
N ASP A 25 1.25 2.84 -11.52
CA ASP A 25 1.37 2.77 -12.97
C ASP A 25 0.51 1.66 -13.61
N ARG A 26 0.03 0.69 -12.83
CA ARG A 26 -0.66 -0.49 -13.36
C ARG A 26 -2.17 -0.46 -13.21
N LEU A 27 -2.70 0.19 -12.17
CA LEU A 27 -4.14 0.27 -11.90
C LEU A 27 -4.64 1.70 -12.09
N GLU A 28 -5.47 1.93 -13.12
CA GLU A 28 -5.96 3.26 -13.49
C GLU A 28 -6.73 3.97 -12.37
N ASN A 29 -7.36 3.22 -11.46
CA ASN A 29 -8.11 3.76 -10.33
C ASN A 29 -7.22 4.11 -9.12
N TRP A 30 -5.92 3.84 -9.18
CA TRP A 30 -4.97 4.21 -8.15
C TRP A 30 -4.51 5.66 -8.36
N ASP A 31 -5.36 6.61 -7.94
CA ASP A 31 -5.05 8.04 -7.97
C ASP A 31 -4.43 8.54 -6.63
N SER A 32 -4.14 9.84 -6.55
CA SER A 32 -3.59 10.47 -5.35
C SER A 32 -4.47 10.30 -4.10
N SER A 33 -5.81 10.32 -4.26
CA SER A 33 -6.74 10.19 -3.13
C SER A 33 -6.73 8.76 -2.60
N ARG A 34 -6.85 7.78 -3.50
CA ARG A 34 -6.80 6.36 -3.14
C ARG A 34 -5.45 5.96 -2.59
N HIS A 35 -4.36 6.53 -3.11
CA HIS A 35 -3.03 6.33 -2.55
C HIS A 35 -2.97 6.74 -1.07
N ILE A 36 -3.45 7.93 -0.71
CA ILE A 36 -3.49 8.36 0.70
C ILE A 36 -4.37 7.43 1.54
N GLN A 37 -5.51 6.98 1.02
CA GLN A 37 -6.37 6.02 1.72
C GLN A 37 -5.67 4.68 1.99
N ILE A 38 -4.91 4.15 1.02
CA ILE A 38 -4.09 2.94 1.20
C ILE A 38 -3.08 3.17 2.33
N ILE A 39 -2.34 4.28 2.29
CA ILE A 39 -1.35 4.60 3.32
C ILE A 39 -1.98 4.66 4.71
N VAL A 40 -3.11 5.38 4.86
CA VAL A 40 -3.83 5.48 6.13
C VAL A 40 -4.27 4.10 6.61
N ARG A 41 -4.79 3.27 5.71
CA ARG A 41 -5.23 1.91 6.04
C ARG A 41 -4.08 0.99 6.47
N LEU A 42 -2.92 1.11 5.83
CA LEU A 42 -1.70 0.40 6.25
C LEU A 42 -1.27 0.79 7.66
N GLN A 43 -1.34 2.08 8.02
CA GLN A 43 -1.02 2.52 9.38
C GLN A 43 -1.94 1.88 10.43
N GLU A 44 -3.24 1.80 10.14
CA GLU A 44 -4.22 1.16 11.02
C GLU A 44 -3.98 -0.34 11.17
N VAL A 45 -3.78 -1.04 10.05
CA VAL A 45 -3.65 -2.51 10.02
C VAL A 45 -2.33 -2.98 10.64
N PHE A 46 -1.24 -2.26 10.38
CA PHE A 46 0.10 -2.64 10.84
C PHE A 46 0.55 -1.90 12.11
N HIS A 47 -0.29 -1.02 12.66
CA HIS A 47 0.00 -0.22 13.85
C HIS A 47 1.31 0.58 13.75
N VAL A 48 1.55 1.19 12.59
CA VAL A 48 2.74 2.01 12.31
C VAL A 48 2.34 3.42 11.90
N SER A 49 3.30 4.35 12.00
CA SER A 49 3.16 5.71 11.45
C SER A 49 4.23 5.96 10.39
N PHE A 50 3.84 6.64 9.31
CA PHE A 50 4.74 7.01 8.21
C PHE A 50 5.03 8.52 8.20
N SER A 51 6.28 8.86 7.94
CA SER A 51 6.71 10.21 7.60
C SER A 51 6.32 10.55 6.16
N VAL A 52 6.30 11.85 5.83
CA VAL A 52 6.01 12.33 4.45
C VAL A 52 6.97 11.73 3.42
N ALA A 53 8.25 11.53 3.78
CA ALA A 53 9.23 10.92 2.89
C ALA A 53 8.92 9.44 2.63
N GLU A 54 8.50 8.70 3.66
CA GLU A 54 8.10 7.29 3.56
C GLU A 54 6.83 7.13 2.72
N MET A 55 5.82 7.99 2.92
CA MET A 55 4.59 7.97 2.13
C MET A 55 4.88 8.17 0.64
N LYS A 56 5.74 9.15 0.29
CA LYS A 56 6.09 9.45 -1.10
C LYS A 56 6.80 8.31 -1.84
N ARG A 57 7.53 7.45 -1.13
CA ARG A 57 8.25 6.31 -1.74
C ARG A 57 7.40 5.04 -1.84
N MET A 58 6.20 4.99 -1.24
CA MET A 58 5.30 3.82 -1.26
C MET A 58 4.42 3.75 -2.52
N SER A 59 5.01 3.96 -3.70
CA SER A 59 4.30 4.02 -4.99
C SER A 59 3.84 2.67 -5.55
N SER A 60 4.19 1.57 -4.90
CA SER A 60 3.87 0.21 -5.31
C SER A 60 3.83 -0.75 -4.13
N VAL A 61 3.19 -1.91 -4.30
CA VAL A 61 3.14 -2.98 -3.29
C VAL A 61 4.55 -3.40 -2.81
N PRO A 62 5.57 -3.61 -3.67
CA PRO A 62 6.94 -3.88 -3.23
C PRO A 62 7.55 -2.75 -2.38
N ALA A 63 7.28 -1.51 -2.76
CA ALA A 63 7.77 -0.37 -2.01
C ALA A 63 7.11 -0.30 -0.62
N MET A 64 5.83 -0.65 -0.52
CA MET A 64 5.12 -0.76 0.76
C MET A 64 5.71 -1.84 1.65
N TYR A 65 5.98 -3.04 1.11
CA TYR A 65 6.70 -4.10 1.83
C TYR A 65 8.05 -3.61 2.35
N THR A 66 8.81 -2.89 1.52
CA THR A 66 10.12 -2.34 1.91
C THR A 66 9.99 -1.41 3.11
N VAL A 67 9.05 -0.46 3.07
CA VAL A 67 8.83 0.48 4.18
C VAL A 67 8.35 -0.23 5.45
N LEU A 68 7.42 -1.17 5.33
CA LEU A 68 6.90 -1.91 6.48
C LEU A 68 7.96 -2.82 7.11
N ARG A 69 8.87 -3.40 6.31
CA ARG A 69 10.03 -4.15 6.82
C ARG A 69 11.00 -3.26 7.58
N GLU A 70 11.30 -2.06 7.06
CA GLU A 70 12.13 -1.07 7.78
C GLU A 70 11.53 -0.66 9.13
N LYS A 71 10.19 -0.71 9.25
CA LYS A 71 9.46 -0.47 10.51
C LYS A 71 9.38 -1.71 11.42
N GLY A 72 9.78 -2.89 10.94
CA GLY A 72 9.62 -4.16 11.66
C GLY A 72 8.17 -4.67 11.72
N ALA A 73 7.28 -4.19 10.84
CA ALA A 73 5.87 -4.54 10.86
C ALA A 73 5.52 -5.80 10.06
N VAL A 74 6.40 -6.21 9.14
CA VAL A 74 6.25 -7.43 8.33
C VAL A 74 7.62 -8.10 8.16
N ALA A 75 7.62 -9.42 7.88
CA ALA A 75 8.82 -10.23 7.66
C ALA A 75 9.31 -10.17 6.20
#